data_AF-A0A8X6I9L6-F1
#
_entry.id   AF-A0A8X6I9L6-F1
#
_cell.length_a   1.000
_cell.length_b   1.000
_cell.length_c   1.000
_cell.angle_alpha   90.00
_cell.angle_beta   90.00
_cell.angle_gamma   90.00
#
_symmetry.space_group_name_H-M   'P 1'
#
loop_
_entity.id
_entity.type
_entity.pdbx_description
1 polymer ?
#
loop_
_entity_poly.entity_id
_entity_poly.type
_entity_poly.pdbx_seq_one_letter_code
_entity_poly.pdbx_strand_id
1 'polypeptide(L)'
;MNYSIRSILYDINKLREVNIVRCTRNLIIKKTLRNFKMVSSNSNLTLKVAKLEESDDFYTYLVYCLLFVSISVCCSLQYIMRVTKSSLPAANNTHFRNFQKKYFLVYFLALFGDWLQGPYIYKLYSHYGFTSFQIAVLYVVGFSASVFFGTGAGVLADRFGRKRMCMVFCITYSLCCFMKIFPNYNILLLGRLLGGISTSLLFSVFESWYVSEHIQNYDFPREWISVTFSKATFWNGVLAIIAGVIANFTSDFLDWGPVSPFILAIPCFIVSCCIMSKTWNENYGKQQKNSKNICIQGLQLIVTNKLILMLGIVQSLFESVMYVFVFLWTPILDSVHPPLGIIFSIFMVCIMIGSTFYQLAYYRQVEPPVLLFLAVVLATVSQLGCALAASYDNIDIGVASASFFLLEIAVGIYFPAIGYIKSECIPESHRANIMNWFRVPLNVITCIILLSLHSERDAAGNCVIFLICSVMMSCCSLIMVKIMKILPIVTIPTEQIC
;
A
#
# COMPACT_ATOMS: atom_id res chain seq x y z
N MET A 1 -50.64 59.66 51.86
CA MET A 1 -49.19 59.57 51.58
C MET A 1 -48.79 58.34 50.75
N ASN A 2 -49.68 57.76 49.92
CA ASN A 2 -49.38 56.56 49.10
C ASN A 2 -49.73 56.70 47.60
N TYR A 3 -50.14 57.89 47.14
CA TYR A 3 -50.43 58.16 45.71
C TYR A 3 -49.32 58.94 44.98
N SER A 4 -48.36 59.54 45.69
CA SER A 4 -47.28 60.33 45.08
C SER A 4 -46.03 59.50 44.70
N ILE A 5 -45.84 58.32 45.32
CA ILE A 5 -44.68 57.44 45.06
C ILE A 5 -44.86 56.63 43.75
N ARG A 6 -46.09 56.28 43.37
CA ARG A 6 -46.37 55.54 42.12
C ARG A 6 -46.19 56.38 40.85
N SER A 7 -46.43 57.69 40.91
CA SER A 7 -46.20 58.61 39.78
C SER A 7 -44.69 58.85 39.57
N ILE A 8 -43.91 58.97 40.64
CA ILE A 8 -42.45 59.15 40.57
C ILE A 8 -41.75 57.87 40.06
N LEU A 9 -42.22 56.67 40.44
CA LEU A 9 -41.68 55.41 39.89
C LEU A 9 -41.99 55.22 38.39
N TYR A 10 -43.11 55.76 37.89
CA TYR A 10 -43.47 55.65 36.48
C TYR A 10 -42.59 56.56 35.60
N ASP A 11 -42.30 57.78 36.04
CA ASP A 11 -41.42 58.71 35.32
C ASP A 11 -39.93 58.31 35.41
N ILE A 12 -39.48 57.70 36.51
CA ILE A 12 -38.13 57.13 36.63
C ILE A 12 -37.93 55.94 35.68
N ASN A 13 -38.94 55.09 35.49
CA ASN A 13 -38.87 53.98 34.54
C ASN A 13 -38.85 54.45 33.08
N LYS A 14 -39.57 55.54 32.76
CA LYS A 14 -39.58 56.14 31.42
C LYS A 14 -38.25 56.84 31.08
N LEU A 15 -37.59 57.47 32.06
CA LEU A 15 -36.23 58.01 31.92
C LEU A 15 -35.15 56.91 31.86
N ARG A 16 -35.39 55.75 32.48
CA ARG A 16 -34.53 54.56 32.37
C ARG A 16 -34.59 53.95 30.97
N GLU A 17 -35.76 53.83 30.36
CA GLU A 17 -35.92 53.30 29.00
C GLU A 17 -35.25 54.19 27.94
N VAL A 18 -35.36 55.52 28.05
CA VAL A 18 -34.72 56.44 27.08
C VAL A 18 -33.18 56.42 27.19
N ASN A 19 -32.63 56.28 28.39
CA ASN A 19 -31.18 56.14 28.59
C ASN A 19 -30.65 54.73 28.24
N ILE A 20 -31.45 53.68 28.42
CA ILE A 20 -31.11 52.32 27.98
C ILE A 20 -31.11 52.27 26.45
N VAL A 21 -32.07 52.87 25.75
CA VAL A 21 -32.06 52.91 24.27
C VAL A 21 -30.86 53.68 23.72
N ARG A 22 -30.42 54.76 24.37
CA ARG A 22 -29.22 55.53 23.96
C ARG A 22 -27.90 54.80 24.26
N CYS A 23 -27.83 54.06 25.37
CA CYS A 23 -26.67 53.23 25.73
C CYS A 23 -26.57 51.98 24.83
N THR A 24 -27.70 51.33 24.53
CA THR A 24 -27.77 50.18 23.61
C THR A 24 -27.46 50.59 22.17
N ARG A 25 -27.85 51.79 21.72
CA ARG A 25 -27.51 52.29 20.38
C ARG A 25 -26.00 52.61 20.23
N ASN A 26 -25.35 53.15 21.27
CA ASN A 26 -23.90 53.37 21.27
C ASN A 26 -23.08 52.07 21.46
N LEU A 27 -23.61 51.08 22.18
CA LEU A 27 -23.01 49.74 22.27
C LEU A 27 -23.19 48.97 20.96
N ILE A 28 -24.33 49.09 20.28
CA ILE A 28 -24.53 48.52 18.95
C ILE A 28 -23.64 49.23 17.94
N ILE A 29 -23.49 50.56 17.94
CA ILE A 29 -22.59 51.26 17.02
C ILE A 29 -21.11 50.91 17.31
N LYS A 30 -20.68 50.77 18.58
CA LYS A 30 -19.31 50.28 18.91
C LYS A 30 -19.11 48.79 18.59
N LYS A 31 -20.14 47.96 18.70
CA LYS A 31 -20.11 46.52 18.34
C LYS A 31 -20.16 46.33 16.82
N THR A 32 -20.88 47.20 16.10
CA THR A 32 -20.91 47.27 14.63
C THR A 32 -19.63 47.88 14.08
N LEU A 33 -19.00 48.86 14.74
CA LEU A 33 -17.67 49.38 14.39
C LEU A 33 -16.53 48.39 14.73
N ARG A 34 -16.65 47.60 15.81
CA ARG A 34 -15.76 46.45 16.06
C ARG A 34 -15.99 45.33 15.04
N ASN A 35 -17.22 45.07 14.63
CA ASN A 35 -17.52 44.12 13.57
C ASN A 35 -17.02 44.63 12.22
N PHE A 36 -17.06 45.94 11.92
CA PHE A 36 -16.45 46.50 10.70
C PHE A 36 -14.92 46.44 10.71
N LYS A 37 -14.27 46.55 11.88
CA LYS A 37 -12.83 46.27 12.02
C LYS A 37 -12.49 44.77 11.99
N MET A 38 -13.41 43.89 12.41
CA MET A 38 -13.27 42.43 12.22
C MET A 38 -13.59 41.98 10.79
N VAL A 39 -14.38 42.73 10.02
CA VAL A 39 -14.69 42.44 8.61
C VAL A 39 -13.46 42.62 7.71
N SER A 40 -12.51 43.50 8.04
CA SER A 40 -11.23 43.59 7.31
C SER A 40 -10.22 42.49 7.68
N SER A 41 -10.41 41.83 8.83
CA SER A 41 -9.66 40.62 9.19
C SER A 41 -10.31 39.37 8.57
N ASN A 42 -11.64 39.35 8.50
CA ASN A 42 -12.40 38.30 7.85
C ASN A 42 -12.23 38.33 6.34
N SER A 43 -12.10 39.48 5.67
CA SER A 43 -11.85 39.50 4.22
C SER A 43 -10.55 38.78 3.85
N ASN A 44 -9.51 38.92 4.66
CA ASN A 44 -8.25 38.19 4.45
C ASN A 44 -8.35 36.71 4.82
N LEU A 45 -9.18 36.36 5.81
CA LEU A 45 -9.42 34.96 6.18
C LEU A 45 -10.31 34.26 5.15
N THR A 46 -11.41 34.87 4.72
CA THR A 46 -12.30 34.33 3.68
C THR A 46 -11.61 34.29 2.33
N LEU A 47 -10.75 35.25 2.01
CA LEU A 47 -9.95 35.22 0.78
C LEU A 47 -8.79 34.21 0.87
N LYS A 48 -8.27 33.92 2.08
CA LYS A 48 -7.34 32.80 2.31
C LYS A 48 -8.04 31.45 2.22
N VAL A 49 -9.23 31.31 2.82
CA VAL A 49 -10.05 30.08 2.76
C VAL A 49 -10.49 29.82 1.33
N ALA A 50 -11.00 30.83 0.61
CA ALA A 50 -11.35 30.69 -0.80
C ALA A 50 -10.14 30.35 -1.68
N LYS A 51 -8.95 30.90 -1.39
CA LYS A 51 -7.71 30.51 -2.11
C LYS A 51 -7.23 29.10 -1.78
N LEU A 52 -7.50 28.60 -0.57
CA LEU A 52 -7.20 27.23 -0.17
C LEU A 52 -8.16 26.26 -0.86
N GLU A 53 -9.47 26.55 -0.83
CA GLU A 53 -10.50 25.77 -1.54
C GLU A 53 -10.23 25.72 -3.06
N GLU A 54 -9.90 26.85 -3.69
CA GLU A 54 -9.57 26.92 -5.11
C GLU A 54 -8.27 26.14 -5.45
N SER A 55 -7.31 26.09 -4.52
CA SER A 55 -6.07 25.31 -4.67
C SER A 55 -6.30 23.80 -4.53
N ASP A 56 -7.16 23.40 -3.60
CA ASP A 56 -7.51 21.99 -3.35
C ASP A 56 -8.33 21.42 -4.51
N ASP A 57 -9.25 22.22 -5.07
CA ASP A 57 -10.01 21.88 -6.27
C ASP A 57 -9.08 21.71 -7.49
N PHE A 58 -8.15 22.65 -7.71
CA PHE A 58 -7.18 22.56 -8.80
C PHE A 58 -6.32 21.28 -8.71
N TYR A 59 -5.81 20.96 -7.52
CA TYR A 59 -5.02 19.74 -7.31
C TYR A 59 -5.86 18.47 -7.55
N THR A 60 -7.12 18.48 -7.12
CA THR A 60 -8.06 17.39 -7.38
C THR A 60 -8.25 17.18 -8.89
N TYR A 61 -8.54 18.23 -9.66
CA TYR A 61 -8.66 18.14 -11.12
C TYR A 61 -7.36 17.64 -11.78
N LEU A 62 -6.20 18.13 -11.32
CA LEU A 62 -4.90 17.69 -11.81
C LEU A 62 -4.71 16.18 -11.60
N VAL A 63 -5.06 15.65 -10.43
CA VAL A 63 -4.95 14.22 -10.11
C VAL A 63 -5.85 13.37 -11.03
N TYR A 64 -7.10 13.79 -11.28
CA TYR A 64 -7.97 13.08 -12.22
C TYR A 64 -7.42 13.10 -13.67
N CYS A 65 -6.88 14.24 -14.11
CA CYS A 65 -6.21 14.35 -15.41
C CYS A 65 -4.99 13.42 -15.50
N LEU A 66 -4.16 13.38 -14.45
CA LEU A 66 -3.00 12.49 -14.37
C LEU A 66 -3.40 11.01 -14.40
N LEU A 67 -4.51 10.63 -13.78
CA LEU A 67 -5.04 9.27 -13.88
C LEU A 67 -5.39 8.92 -15.33
N PHE A 68 -6.10 9.79 -16.04
CA PHE A 68 -6.48 9.53 -17.44
C PHE A 68 -5.24 9.42 -18.35
N VAL A 69 -4.29 10.36 -18.20
CA VAL A 69 -3.04 10.36 -18.97
C VAL A 69 -2.20 9.10 -18.68
N SER A 70 -2.03 8.75 -17.41
CA SER A 70 -1.25 7.57 -17.02
C SER A 70 -1.89 6.26 -17.50
N ILE A 71 -3.22 6.13 -17.44
CA ILE A 71 -3.94 4.98 -18.02
C ILE A 71 -3.72 4.92 -19.53
N SER A 72 -3.80 6.05 -20.24
CA SER A 72 -3.55 6.10 -21.68
C SER A 72 -2.13 5.62 -22.04
N VAL A 73 -1.11 6.11 -21.32
CA VAL A 73 0.28 5.68 -21.49
C VAL A 73 0.43 4.19 -21.19
N CYS A 74 -0.14 3.70 -20.09
CA CYS A 74 -0.10 2.29 -19.72
C CYS A 74 -0.76 1.41 -20.78
N CYS A 75 -1.93 1.80 -21.31
CA CYS A 75 -2.62 1.10 -22.39
C CYS A 75 -1.78 1.05 -23.68
N SER A 76 -1.15 2.18 -24.06
CA SER A 76 -0.26 2.25 -25.21
C SER A 76 0.97 1.35 -25.05
N LEU A 77 1.62 1.36 -23.89
CA LEU A 77 2.75 0.47 -23.59
C LEU A 77 2.34 -1.02 -23.60
N GLN A 78 1.18 -1.34 -23.04
CA GLN A 78 0.62 -2.70 -23.05
C GLN A 78 0.26 -3.14 -24.48
N TYR A 79 -0.22 -2.23 -25.33
CA TYR A 79 -0.45 -2.52 -26.75
C TYR A 79 0.87 -2.82 -27.46
N ILE A 80 1.90 -1.98 -27.29
CA ILE A 80 3.24 -2.20 -27.85
C ILE A 80 3.80 -3.55 -27.36
N MET A 81 3.65 -3.86 -26.07
CA MET A 81 4.06 -5.14 -25.50
C MET A 81 3.38 -6.33 -26.19
N ARG A 82 2.05 -6.26 -26.38
CA ARG A 82 1.29 -7.33 -27.04
C ARG A 82 1.74 -7.54 -28.48
N VAL A 83 2.02 -6.46 -29.21
CA VAL A 83 2.55 -6.53 -30.59
C VAL A 83 3.96 -7.14 -30.61
N THR A 84 4.80 -6.77 -29.63
CA THR A 84 6.17 -7.29 -29.51
C THR A 84 6.21 -8.76 -29.09
N LYS A 85 5.23 -9.20 -28.29
CA LYS A 85 5.13 -10.54 -27.73
C LYS A 85 4.36 -11.46 -28.68
N SER A 86 4.97 -11.81 -29.81
CA SER A 86 4.45 -12.85 -30.70
C SER A 86 4.38 -14.21 -29.96
N SER A 87 3.15 -14.74 -29.85
CA SER A 87 2.79 -16.14 -29.60
C SER A 87 3.54 -16.92 -28.50
N LEU A 88 3.13 -16.73 -27.23
CA LEU A 88 3.13 -17.87 -26.29
C LEU A 88 2.02 -18.84 -26.73
N PRO A 89 2.22 -20.16 -26.70
CA PRO A 89 1.14 -21.12 -26.93
C PRO A 89 0.04 -20.83 -25.90
N ALA A 90 -1.08 -20.27 -26.36
CA ALA A 90 -2.28 -20.28 -25.55
C ALA A 90 -2.62 -21.74 -25.35
N ALA A 91 -2.49 -22.24 -24.12
CA ALA A 91 -3.00 -23.54 -23.74
C ALA A 91 -4.51 -23.55 -24.05
N ASN A 92 -4.87 -23.99 -25.26
CA ASN A 92 -6.24 -24.00 -25.78
C ASN A 92 -7.08 -25.13 -25.18
N ASN A 93 -6.57 -25.81 -24.16
CA ASN A 93 -7.28 -26.84 -23.43
C ASN A 93 -8.45 -26.22 -22.64
N THR A 94 -9.66 -26.68 -22.93
CA THR A 94 -10.91 -26.21 -22.32
C THR A 94 -10.97 -26.52 -20.82
N HIS A 95 -10.49 -27.69 -20.40
CA HIS A 95 -10.45 -28.08 -18.99
C HIS A 95 -9.51 -27.17 -18.19
N PHE A 96 -8.34 -26.87 -18.74
CA PHE A 96 -7.40 -25.92 -18.13
C PHE A 96 -8.01 -24.53 -17.98
N ARG A 97 -8.66 -23.99 -19.02
CA ARG A 97 -9.32 -22.68 -18.95
C ARG A 97 -10.45 -22.64 -17.91
N ASN A 98 -11.22 -23.72 -17.80
CA ASN A 98 -12.27 -23.84 -16.80
C ASN A 98 -11.69 -23.89 -15.38
N PHE A 99 -10.59 -24.63 -15.18
CA PHE A 99 -9.86 -24.64 -13.91
C PHE A 99 -9.28 -23.25 -13.56
N GLN A 100 -8.64 -22.57 -14.52
CA GLN A 100 -8.16 -21.20 -14.35
C GLN A 100 -9.29 -20.24 -13.92
N LYS A 101 -10.45 -20.30 -14.58
CA LYS A 101 -11.61 -19.46 -14.23
C LYS A 101 -12.09 -19.72 -12.80
N LYS A 102 -12.15 -20.99 -12.37
CA LYS A 102 -12.53 -21.36 -10.99
C LYS A 102 -11.57 -20.77 -9.96
N TYR A 103 -10.26 -20.79 -10.24
CA TYR A 103 -9.25 -20.18 -9.37
C TYR A 103 -9.38 -18.65 -9.35
N PHE A 104 -9.42 -18.02 -10.53
CA PHE A 104 -9.50 -16.56 -10.67
C PHE A 104 -10.73 -15.96 -10.02
N LEU A 105 -11.89 -16.62 -10.12
CA LEU A 105 -13.13 -16.13 -9.52
C LEU A 105 -12.97 -15.90 -8.01
N VAL A 106 -12.40 -16.87 -7.30
CA VAL A 106 -12.19 -16.80 -5.84
C VAL A 106 -11.04 -15.85 -5.52
N TYR A 107 -9.91 -15.99 -6.22
CA TYR A 107 -8.69 -15.26 -5.95
C TYR A 107 -8.84 -13.75 -6.21
N PHE A 108 -9.50 -13.36 -7.31
CA PHE A 108 -9.71 -11.95 -7.64
C PHE A 108 -10.71 -11.27 -6.72
N LEU A 109 -11.74 -11.97 -6.23
CA LEU A 109 -12.64 -11.41 -5.21
C LEU A 109 -11.89 -11.15 -3.89
N ALA A 110 -11.01 -12.07 -3.48
CA ALA A 110 -10.17 -11.90 -2.31
C ALA A 110 -9.19 -10.73 -2.47
N LEU A 111 -8.49 -10.64 -3.60
CA LEU A 111 -7.57 -9.54 -3.89
C LEU A 111 -8.30 -8.19 -3.96
N PHE A 112 -9.47 -8.15 -4.59
CA PHE A 112 -10.24 -6.92 -4.70
C PHE A 112 -10.65 -6.36 -3.33
N GLY A 113 -11.07 -7.22 -2.40
CA GLY A 113 -11.36 -6.82 -1.01
C GLY A 113 -10.12 -6.33 -0.24
N ASP A 114 -8.93 -6.86 -0.53
CA ASP A 114 -7.66 -6.36 0.01
C ASP A 114 -7.34 -4.97 -0.53
N TRP A 115 -7.45 -4.78 -1.85
CA TRP A 115 -7.11 -3.51 -2.51
C TRP A 115 -8.04 -2.35 -2.18
N LEU A 116 -9.34 -2.61 -1.96
CA LEU A 116 -10.30 -1.58 -1.53
C LEU A 116 -9.85 -0.82 -0.28
N GLN A 117 -9.13 -1.51 0.61
CA GLN A 117 -8.71 -0.99 1.90
C GLN A 117 -7.46 -0.10 1.81
N GLY A 118 -6.59 -0.36 0.84
CA GLY A 118 -5.25 0.23 0.71
C GLY A 118 -5.18 1.75 0.92
N PRO A 119 -6.01 2.55 0.22
CA PRO A 119 -5.90 4.02 0.26
C PRO A 119 -6.28 4.64 1.61
N TYR A 120 -7.15 3.99 2.38
CA TYR A 120 -7.82 4.62 3.53
C TYR A 120 -7.34 4.12 4.90
N ILE A 121 -6.36 3.21 4.99
CA ILE A 121 -5.92 2.65 6.28
C ILE A 121 -5.41 3.76 7.22
N TYR A 122 -4.49 4.60 6.74
CA TYR A 122 -3.97 5.70 7.53
C TYR A 122 -5.06 6.73 7.84
N LYS A 123 -5.82 7.14 6.81
CA LYS A 123 -6.88 8.15 6.91
C LYS A 123 -7.96 7.76 7.93
N LEU A 124 -8.35 6.49 7.98
CA LEU A 124 -9.29 5.96 8.96
C LEU A 124 -8.82 6.20 10.39
N TYR A 125 -7.57 5.88 10.71
CA TYR A 125 -7.05 6.05 12.06
C TYR A 125 -6.87 7.52 12.43
N SER A 126 -6.43 8.34 11.47
CA SER A 126 -6.35 9.80 11.63
C SER A 126 -7.75 10.39 11.90
N HIS A 127 -8.77 9.93 11.17
CA HIS A 127 -10.17 10.35 11.36
C HIS A 127 -10.73 10.00 12.76
N TYR A 128 -10.24 8.91 13.38
CA TYR A 128 -10.57 8.57 14.77
C TYR A 128 -9.78 9.37 15.82
N GLY A 129 -8.90 10.28 15.40
CA GLY A 129 -8.12 11.15 16.27
C GLY A 129 -6.90 10.48 16.90
N PHE A 130 -6.43 9.35 16.35
CA PHE A 130 -5.21 8.71 16.83
C PHE A 130 -3.97 9.51 16.44
N THR A 131 -3.00 9.56 17.35
CA THR A 131 -1.70 10.20 17.08
C THR A 131 -0.89 9.41 16.05
N SER A 132 0.00 10.07 15.30
CA SER A 132 0.85 9.40 14.30
C SER A 132 1.67 8.25 14.90
N PHE A 133 2.12 8.37 16.15
CA PHE A 133 2.79 7.29 16.88
C PHE A 133 1.85 6.08 17.15
N GLN A 134 0.62 6.31 17.59
CA GLN A 134 -0.36 5.23 17.78
C GLN A 134 -0.68 4.52 16.45
N ILE A 135 -0.77 5.28 15.36
CA ILE A 135 -0.96 4.74 14.00
C ILE A 135 0.26 3.91 13.59
N ALA A 136 1.48 4.39 13.84
CA ALA A 136 2.71 3.63 13.58
C ALA A 136 2.71 2.28 14.32
N VAL A 137 2.32 2.24 15.60
CA VAL A 137 2.19 0.99 16.37
C VAL A 137 1.18 0.04 15.73
N LEU A 138 0.02 0.54 15.28
CA LEU A 138 -0.97 -0.29 14.56
C LEU A 138 -0.40 -0.90 13.27
N TYR A 139 0.41 -0.15 12.52
CA TYR A 139 1.08 -0.67 11.33
C TYR A 139 2.10 -1.74 11.69
N VAL A 140 2.97 -1.47 12.67
CA VAL A 140 4.00 -2.38 13.19
C VAL A 140 3.40 -3.70 13.67
N VAL A 141 2.28 -3.68 14.38
CA VAL A 141 1.61 -4.93 14.82
C VAL A 141 1.14 -5.76 13.64
N GLY A 142 0.59 -5.13 12.60
CA GLY A 142 0.18 -5.84 11.39
C GLY A 142 1.37 -6.45 10.62
N PHE A 143 2.47 -5.71 10.48
CA PHE A 143 3.69 -6.20 9.85
C PHE A 143 4.37 -7.31 10.65
N SER A 144 4.44 -7.16 11.98
CA SER A 144 4.99 -8.17 12.87
C SER A 144 4.17 -9.46 12.79
N ALA A 145 2.84 -9.35 12.82
CA ALA A 145 1.94 -10.48 12.66
C ALA A 145 2.18 -11.20 11.32
N SER A 146 2.29 -10.47 10.20
CA SER A 146 2.50 -11.10 8.90
C SER A 146 3.84 -11.85 8.83
N VAL A 147 4.90 -11.36 9.49
CA VAL A 147 6.19 -12.09 9.59
C VAL A 147 6.04 -13.37 10.39
N PHE A 148 5.54 -13.26 11.63
CA PHE A 148 5.43 -14.42 12.53
C PHE A 148 4.56 -15.51 11.92
N PHE A 149 3.39 -15.14 11.41
CA PHE A 149 2.46 -16.11 10.84
C PHE A 149 2.80 -16.49 9.39
N GLY A 150 3.50 -15.64 8.63
CA GLY A 150 3.90 -15.93 7.25
C GLY A 150 4.89 -17.08 7.15
N THR A 151 5.82 -17.19 8.09
CA THR A 151 6.78 -18.32 8.13
C THR A 151 6.11 -19.66 8.39
N GLY A 152 5.01 -19.67 9.16
CA GLY A 152 4.26 -20.88 9.51
C GLY A 152 3.04 -21.15 8.63
N ALA A 153 2.53 -20.16 7.89
CA ALA A 153 1.26 -20.24 7.17
C ALA A 153 1.23 -21.38 6.15
N GLY A 154 2.29 -21.56 5.36
CA GLY A 154 2.39 -22.66 4.39
C GLY A 154 2.39 -24.04 5.06
N VAL A 155 3.16 -24.20 6.14
CA VAL A 155 3.25 -25.47 6.90
C VAL A 155 1.92 -25.80 7.57
N LEU A 156 1.25 -24.79 8.13
CA LEU A 156 -0.08 -24.91 8.72
C LEU A 156 -1.11 -25.32 7.66
N ALA A 157 -1.07 -24.69 6.47
CA ALA A 157 -1.95 -25.04 5.36
C ALA A 157 -1.73 -26.45 4.84
N ASP A 158 -0.48 -26.90 4.78
CA ASP A 158 -0.16 -28.26 4.40
C ASP A 158 -0.69 -29.31 5.38
N ARG A 159 -0.76 -28.97 6.68
CA ARG A 159 -1.26 -29.87 7.74
C ARG A 159 -2.78 -29.84 7.90
N PHE A 160 -3.38 -28.65 7.92
CA PHE A 160 -4.80 -28.46 8.23
C PHE A 160 -5.70 -28.46 6.99
N GLY A 161 -5.12 -28.38 5.80
CA GLY A 161 -5.82 -28.30 4.52
C GLY A 161 -5.77 -26.87 3.96
N ARG A 162 -5.37 -26.74 2.70
CA ARG A 162 -5.15 -25.42 2.08
C ARG A 162 -6.46 -24.69 1.80
N LYS A 163 -7.53 -25.39 1.43
CA LYS A 163 -8.86 -24.78 1.23
C LYS A 163 -9.39 -24.22 2.55
N ARG A 164 -9.30 -25.00 3.63
CA ARG A 164 -9.68 -24.53 4.98
C ARG A 164 -8.90 -23.28 5.39
N MET A 165 -7.60 -23.24 5.17
CA MET A 165 -6.80 -22.06 5.51
C MET A 165 -7.16 -20.84 4.65
N CYS A 166 -7.51 -21.00 3.37
CA CYS A 166 -8.07 -19.90 2.57
C CYS A 166 -9.44 -19.43 3.10
N MET A 167 -10.29 -20.33 3.62
CA MET A 167 -11.54 -19.93 4.28
C MET A 167 -11.29 -19.19 5.59
N VAL A 168 -10.30 -19.64 6.38
CA VAL A 168 -9.85 -18.92 7.58
C VAL A 168 -9.43 -17.50 7.21
N PHE A 169 -8.67 -17.31 6.12
CA PHE A 169 -8.35 -15.98 5.59
C PHE A 169 -9.59 -15.11 5.39
N CYS A 170 -10.62 -15.60 4.69
CA CYS A 170 -11.83 -14.81 4.44
C CYS A 170 -12.52 -14.41 5.75
N ILE A 171 -12.59 -15.31 6.73
CA ILE A 171 -13.22 -15.07 8.03
C ILE A 171 -12.39 -14.05 8.83
N THR A 172 -11.09 -14.28 8.98
CA THR A 172 -10.21 -13.40 9.77
C THR A 172 -10.09 -12.01 9.15
N TYR A 173 -10.10 -11.91 7.82
CA TYR A 173 -10.04 -10.60 7.16
C TYR A 173 -11.37 -9.85 7.23
N SER A 174 -12.50 -10.55 7.09
CA SER A 174 -13.83 -9.94 7.33
C SER A 174 -13.95 -9.40 8.75
N LEU A 175 -13.46 -10.16 9.75
CA LEU A 175 -13.42 -9.70 11.14
C LEU A 175 -12.51 -8.49 11.33
N CYS A 176 -11.34 -8.46 10.70
CA CYS A 176 -10.46 -7.29 10.70
C CYS A 176 -11.15 -6.05 10.13
N CYS A 177 -11.85 -6.17 9.00
CA CYS A 177 -12.63 -5.08 8.42
C CYS A 177 -13.78 -4.64 9.31
N PHE A 178 -14.49 -5.59 9.94
CA PHE A 178 -15.57 -5.29 10.87
C PHE A 178 -15.08 -4.55 12.12
N MET A 179 -13.92 -4.95 12.66
CA MET A 179 -13.30 -4.28 13.81
C MET A 179 -12.94 -2.81 13.53
N LYS A 180 -12.68 -2.45 12.26
CA LYS A 180 -12.38 -1.07 11.84
C LYS A 180 -13.56 -0.10 11.96
N ILE A 181 -14.77 -0.59 12.19
CA ILE A 181 -15.96 0.25 12.45
C ILE A 181 -15.89 0.89 13.84
N PHE A 182 -15.22 0.22 14.79
CA PHE A 182 -15.20 0.67 16.19
C PHE A 182 -13.98 1.57 16.44
N PRO A 183 -14.17 2.82 16.91
CA PRO A 183 -13.08 3.74 17.23
C PRO A 183 -12.43 3.40 18.60
N ASN A 184 -12.06 2.13 18.80
CA ASN A 184 -11.39 1.67 20.02
C ASN A 184 -10.01 1.12 19.67
N TYR A 185 -8.97 1.71 20.26
CA TYR A 185 -7.58 1.38 19.95
C TYR A 185 -7.25 -0.12 20.11
N ASN A 186 -7.73 -0.77 21.17
CA ASN A 186 -7.44 -2.18 21.44
C ASN A 186 -8.13 -3.11 20.45
N ILE A 187 -9.36 -2.77 20.04
CA ILE A 187 -10.09 -3.51 19.00
C ILE A 187 -9.37 -3.40 17.66
N LEU A 188 -8.88 -2.19 17.32
CA LEU A 188 -8.10 -1.97 16.09
C LEU A 188 -6.75 -2.69 16.13
N LEU A 189 -6.10 -2.78 17.29
CA LEU A 189 -4.85 -3.54 17.48
C LEU A 189 -5.08 -5.04 17.20
N LEU A 190 -6.16 -5.60 17.74
CA LEU A 190 -6.56 -6.97 17.45
C LEU A 190 -6.93 -7.16 15.96
N GLY A 191 -7.63 -6.19 15.38
CA GLY A 191 -7.93 -6.15 13.95
C GLY A 191 -6.66 -6.18 13.09
N ARG A 192 -5.62 -5.43 13.46
CA ARG A 192 -4.32 -5.44 12.76
C ARG A 192 -3.58 -6.77 12.89
N LEU A 193 -3.64 -7.42 14.05
CA LEU A 193 -3.11 -8.78 14.22
C LEU A 193 -3.80 -9.77 13.27
N LEU A 194 -5.14 -9.75 13.22
CA LEU A 194 -5.93 -10.59 12.31
C LEU A 194 -5.64 -10.25 10.84
N GLY A 195 -5.51 -8.97 10.51
CA GLY A 195 -5.12 -8.51 9.18
C GLY A 195 -3.77 -9.06 8.74
N GLY A 196 -2.76 -9.02 9.61
CA GLY A 196 -1.44 -9.58 9.31
C GLY A 196 -1.47 -11.11 9.08
N ILE A 197 -2.27 -11.84 9.86
CA ILE A 197 -2.52 -13.28 9.63
C ILE A 197 -3.16 -13.50 8.26
N SER A 198 -4.19 -12.73 7.93
CA SER A 198 -4.90 -12.81 6.65
C SER A 198 -3.96 -12.52 5.46
N THR A 199 -3.21 -11.43 5.49
CA THR A 199 -2.27 -11.09 4.42
C THR A 199 -1.27 -12.21 4.16
N SER A 200 -0.75 -12.85 5.21
CA SER A 200 0.14 -13.99 5.07
C SER A 200 -0.52 -15.20 4.40
N LEU A 201 -1.79 -15.48 4.69
CA LEU A 201 -2.53 -16.56 4.06
C LEU A 201 -2.84 -16.26 2.58
N LEU A 202 -3.21 -15.02 2.26
CA LEU A 202 -3.55 -14.58 0.90
C LEU A 202 -2.42 -14.86 -0.10
N PHE A 203 -1.21 -14.42 0.22
CA PHE A 203 -0.05 -14.51 -0.68
C PHE A 203 0.71 -15.83 -0.62
N SER A 204 0.31 -16.79 0.23
CA SER A 204 1.00 -18.08 0.35
C SER A 204 0.10 -19.27 0.05
N VAL A 205 -1.09 -19.32 0.63
CA VAL A 205 -1.94 -20.51 0.61
C VAL A 205 -2.73 -20.62 -0.70
N PHE A 206 -3.20 -19.49 -1.25
CA PHE A 206 -3.94 -19.48 -2.53
C PHE A 206 -3.09 -20.03 -3.68
N GLU A 207 -1.85 -19.53 -3.81
CA GLU A 207 -0.92 -20.02 -4.82
C GLU A 207 -0.57 -21.48 -4.59
N SER A 208 -0.31 -21.87 -3.34
CA SER A 208 -0.01 -23.26 -2.99
C SER A 208 -1.17 -24.20 -3.36
N TRP A 209 -2.42 -23.82 -3.04
CA TRP A 209 -3.60 -24.62 -3.42
C TRP A 209 -3.66 -24.81 -4.93
N TYR A 210 -3.47 -23.73 -5.71
CA TYR A 210 -3.50 -23.79 -7.17
C TYR A 210 -2.44 -24.74 -7.72
N VAL A 211 -1.20 -24.60 -7.27
CA VAL A 211 -0.06 -25.40 -7.76
C VAL A 211 -0.27 -26.90 -7.45
N SER A 212 -0.75 -27.24 -6.26
CA SER A 212 -1.03 -28.65 -5.95
C SER A 212 -2.18 -29.22 -6.76
N GLU A 213 -3.28 -28.49 -6.93
CA GLU A 213 -4.42 -28.99 -7.70
C GLU A 213 -4.06 -29.16 -9.19
N HIS A 214 -3.29 -28.20 -9.74
CA HIS A 214 -2.80 -28.21 -11.12
C HIS A 214 -1.94 -29.45 -11.42
N ILE A 215 -1.04 -29.81 -10.50
CA ILE A 215 -0.09 -30.92 -10.69
C ILE A 215 -0.69 -32.26 -10.27
N GLN A 216 -1.33 -32.32 -9.10
CA GLN A 216 -1.69 -33.61 -8.49
C GLN A 216 -3.05 -34.15 -8.96
N ASN A 217 -4.01 -33.26 -9.22
CA ASN A 217 -5.36 -33.68 -9.58
C ASN A 217 -5.56 -33.69 -11.10
N TYR A 218 -5.12 -32.62 -11.78
CA TYR A 218 -5.31 -32.47 -13.22
C TYR A 218 -4.12 -32.92 -14.07
N ASP A 219 -2.94 -33.12 -13.46
CA ASP A 219 -1.69 -33.48 -14.13
C ASP A 219 -1.38 -32.61 -15.36
N PHE A 220 -1.65 -31.31 -15.24
CA PHE A 220 -1.39 -30.36 -16.31
C PHE A 220 0.12 -30.04 -16.41
N PRO A 221 0.61 -29.66 -17.61
CA PRO A 221 2.02 -29.27 -17.80
C PRO A 221 2.45 -28.16 -16.84
N ARG A 222 3.66 -28.27 -16.27
CA ARG A 222 4.17 -27.33 -15.25
C ARG A 222 4.35 -25.93 -15.83
N GLU A 223 4.62 -25.83 -17.12
CA GLU A 223 4.81 -24.59 -17.86
C GLU A 223 3.53 -23.74 -17.88
N TRP A 224 2.35 -24.34 -17.71
CA TRP A 224 1.08 -23.63 -17.71
C TRP A 224 0.80 -22.89 -16.39
N ILE A 225 1.56 -23.19 -15.33
CA ILE A 225 1.47 -22.49 -14.04
C ILE A 225 1.89 -21.03 -14.22
N SER A 226 3.01 -20.79 -14.89
CA SER A 226 3.52 -19.43 -15.16
C SER A 226 2.55 -18.61 -16.02
N VAL A 227 1.86 -19.24 -16.98
CA VAL A 227 0.81 -18.61 -17.80
C VAL A 227 -0.33 -18.12 -16.92
N THR A 228 -0.73 -18.90 -15.91
CA THR A 228 -1.82 -18.55 -15.00
C THR A 228 -1.43 -17.39 -14.10
N PHE A 229 -0.27 -17.46 -13.45
CA PHE A 229 0.20 -16.41 -12.55
C PHE A 229 0.56 -15.12 -13.30
N SER A 230 1.03 -15.20 -14.54
CA SER A 230 1.22 -14.02 -15.40
C SER A 230 -0.11 -13.31 -15.68
N LYS A 231 -1.17 -14.05 -16.01
CA LYS A 231 -2.53 -13.48 -16.14
C LYS A 231 -3.04 -12.94 -14.81
N ALA A 232 -2.82 -13.65 -13.71
CA ALA A 232 -3.23 -13.24 -12.37
C ALA A 232 -2.60 -11.90 -11.99
N THR A 233 -1.30 -11.74 -12.24
CA THR A 233 -0.54 -10.52 -11.93
C THR A 233 -1.05 -9.32 -12.73
N PHE A 234 -1.33 -9.49 -14.03
CA PHE A 234 -1.91 -8.43 -14.86
C PHE A 234 -3.28 -7.97 -14.33
N TRP A 235 -4.19 -8.94 -14.08
CA TRP A 235 -5.51 -8.62 -13.58
C TRP A 235 -5.50 -8.09 -12.14
N ASN A 236 -4.53 -8.50 -11.32
CA ASN A 236 -4.34 -7.95 -9.99
C ASN A 236 -4.08 -6.42 -10.04
N GLY A 237 -3.22 -5.97 -10.97
CA GLY A 237 -2.99 -4.53 -11.19
C GLY A 237 -4.26 -3.79 -11.62
N VAL A 238 -5.02 -4.35 -12.56
CA VAL A 238 -6.31 -3.78 -13.01
C VAL A 238 -7.32 -3.70 -11.86
N LEU A 239 -7.42 -4.76 -11.04
CA LEU A 239 -8.32 -4.79 -9.89
C LEU A 239 -7.93 -3.75 -8.83
N ALA A 240 -6.64 -3.54 -8.60
CA ALA A 240 -6.16 -2.54 -7.66
C ALA A 240 -6.53 -1.11 -8.10
N ILE A 241 -6.41 -0.81 -9.39
CA ILE A 241 -6.84 0.48 -9.98
C ILE A 241 -8.35 0.67 -9.78
N ILE A 242 -9.16 -0.33 -10.14
CA ILE A 242 -10.62 -0.25 -10.00
C ILE A 242 -11.03 -0.11 -8.52
N ALA A 243 -10.36 -0.84 -7.62
CA ALA A 243 -10.60 -0.76 -6.19
C ALA A 243 -10.30 0.64 -5.64
N GLY A 244 -9.21 1.28 -6.07
CA GLY A 244 -8.89 2.67 -5.71
C GLY A 244 -9.99 3.66 -6.13
N VAL A 245 -10.47 3.57 -7.37
CA VAL A 245 -11.57 4.40 -7.87
C VAL A 245 -12.86 4.19 -7.08
N ILE A 246 -13.24 2.94 -6.81
CA ILE A 246 -14.45 2.62 -6.03
C ILE A 246 -14.32 3.08 -4.58
N ALA A 247 -13.15 2.92 -3.97
CA ALA A 247 -12.89 3.40 -2.62
C ALA A 247 -13.03 4.93 -2.54
N ASN A 248 -12.53 5.66 -3.55
CA ASN A 248 -12.70 7.12 -3.63
C ASN A 248 -14.15 7.53 -3.82
N PHE A 249 -14.86 6.87 -4.73
CA PHE A 249 -16.26 7.15 -5.01
C PHE A 249 -17.13 6.94 -3.76
N THR A 250 -16.85 5.89 -2.99
CA THR A 250 -17.66 5.55 -1.81
C THR A 250 -17.30 6.39 -0.59
N SER A 251 -16.02 6.66 -0.35
CA SER A 251 -15.58 7.49 0.79
C SER A 251 -15.89 8.96 0.60
N ASP A 252 -15.51 9.53 -0.55
CA ASP A 252 -15.41 10.98 -0.72
C ASP A 252 -16.54 11.54 -1.59
N PHE A 253 -17.00 10.81 -2.63
CA PHE A 253 -18.10 11.32 -3.47
C PHE A 253 -19.49 11.05 -2.86
N LEU A 254 -19.67 9.90 -2.20
CA LEU A 254 -20.92 9.57 -1.48
C LEU A 254 -20.92 10.04 -0.02
N ASP A 255 -19.81 10.60 0.47
CA ASP A 255 -19.62 11.05 1.85
C ASP A 255 -19.91 9.97 2.91
N TRP A 256 -19.72 8.68 2.58
CA TRP A 256 -19.87 7.59 3.55
C TRP A 256 -18.68 7.50 4.52
N GLY A 257 -17.63 8.30 4.26
CA GLY A 257 -16.45 8.41 5.09
C GLY A 257 -15.43 7.29 4.90
N PRO A 258 -14.28 7.38 5.59
CA PRO A 258 -13.11 6.52 5.35
C PRO A 258 -13.32 5.07 5.81
N VAL A 259 -14.39 4.77 6.54
CA VAL A 259 -14.76 3.41 6.97
C VAL A 259 -15.37 2.62 5.80
N SER A 260 -15.98 3.30 4.83
CA SER A 260 -16.77 2.68 3.77
C SER A 260 -16.03 1.63 2.92
N PRO A 261 -14.76 1.81 2.50
CA PRO A 261 -14.08 0.81 1.68
C PRO A 261 -13.81 -0.49 2.46
N PHE A 262 -13.66 -0.41 3.79
CA PHE A 262 -13.50 -1.57 4.66
C PHE A 262 -14.79 -2.38 4.77
N ILE A 263 -15.94 -1.71 4.86
CA ILE A 263 -17.25 -2.37 4.89
C ILE A 263 -17.54 -3.04 3.55
N LEU A 264 -17.21 -2.38 2.43
CA LEU A 264 -17.39 -2.94 1.09
C LEU A 264 -16.51 -4.17 0.81
N ALA A 265 -15.36 -4.28 1.48
CA ALA A 265 -14.50 -5.47 1.37
C ALA A 265 -15.14 -6.73 2.00
N ILE A 266 -15.98 -6.59 3.04
CA ILE A 266 -16.58 -7.73 3.76
C ILE A 266 -17.43 -8.62 2.83
N PRO A 267 -18.39 -8.10 2.05
CA PRO A 267 -19.13 -8.88 1.07
C PRO A 267 -18.21 -9.61 0.07
N CYS A 268 -17.12 -8.99 -0.38
CA CYS A 268 -16.18 -9.63 -1.30
C CYS A 268 -15.55 -10.89 -0.68
N PHE A 269 -15.12 -10.80 0.58
CA PHE A 269 -14.56 -11.96 1.30
C PHE A 269 -15.59 -13.05 1.58
N ILE A 270 -16.82 -12.67 1.97
CA ILE A 270 -17.92 -13.62 2.20
C ILE A 270 -18.27 -14.36 0.91
N VAL A 271 -18.44 -13.65 -0.20
CA VAL A 271 -18.75 -14.26 -1.51
C VAL A 271 -17.60 -15.15 -1.97
N SER A 272 -16.35 -14.69 -1.82
CA SER A 272 -15.16 -15.51 -2.11
C SER A 272 -15.16 -16.81 -1.29
N CYS A 273 -15.45 -16.73 0.02
CA CYS A 273 -15.56 -17.90 0.90
C CYS A 273 -16.68 -18.86 0.47
N CYS A 274 -17.86 -18.34 0.14
CA CYS A 274 -19.01 -19.13 -0.30
C CYS A 274 -18.72 -19.88 -1.61
N ILE A 275 -18.12 -19.19 -2.60
CA ILE A 275 -17.73 -19.80 -3.88
C ILE A 275 -16.66 -20.85 -3.64
N MET A 276 -15.62 -20.53 -2.87
CA MET A 276 -14.53 -21.44 -2.53
C MET A 276 -15.03 -22.71 -1.83
N SER A 277 -15.94 -22.57 -0.86
CA SER A 277 -16.53 -23.70 -0.15
C SER A 277 -17.21 -24.70 -1.09
N LYS A 278 -17.88 -24.20 -2.15
CA LYS A 278 -18.61 -25.04 -3.11
C LYS A 278 -17.76 -25.56 -4.26
N THR A 279 -16.72 -24.83 -4.67
CA THR A 279 -16.00 -25.09 -5.93
C THR A 279 -14.61 -25.72 -5.73
N TRP A 280 -13.96 -25.48 -4.60
CA TRP A 280 -12.61 -25.99 -4.34
C TRP A 280 -12.66 -27.31 -3.59
N ASN A 281 -11.77 -28.23 -3.95
CA ASN A 281 -11.51 -29.45 -3.18
C ASN A 281 -10.46 -29.18 -2.11
N GLU A 282 -10.47 -30.00 -1.06
CA GLU A 282 -9.45 -29.94 -0.03
C GLU A 282 -8.18 -30.65 -0.52
N ASN A 283 -7.04 -29.99 -0.43
CA ASN A 283 -5.74 -30.56 -0.74
C ASN A 283 -4.75 -30.29 0.39
N TYR A 284 -3.78 -31.19 0.52
CA TYR A 284 -2.81 -31.23 1.62
C TYR A 284 -1.39 -31.28 1.06
N GLY A 285 -0.43 -30.74 1.81
CA GLY A 285 0.98 -30.88 1.48
C GLY A 285 1.51 -32.25 1.88
N LYS A 286 2.59 -32.69 1.20
CA LYS A 286 3.35 -33.86 1.67
C LYS A 286 3.95 -33.51 3.04
N GLN A 287 3.63 -34.26 4.09
CA GLN A 287 4.16 -34.02 5.43
C GLN A 287 5.70 -34.03 5.42
N GLN A 288 6.33 -32.86 5.50
CA GLN A 288 7.77 -32.75 5.68
C GLN A 288 8.13 -33.10 7.12
N LYS A 289 8.67 -34.30 7.34
CA LYS A 289 9.07 -34.80 8.67
C LYS A 289 10.21 -33.99 9.34
N ASN A 290 10.90 -33.06 8.65
CA ASN A 290 12.10 -32.35 9.14
C ASN A 290 12.07 -30.81 9.01
N SER A 291 10.95 -30.14 9.33
CA SER A 291 10.79 -28.68 9.14
C SER A 291 11.85 -27.81 9.88
N LYS A 292 12.29 -28.18 11.09
CA LYS A 292 13.27 -27.38 11.85
C LYS A 292 14.68 -27.37 11.23
N ASN A 293 15.14 -28.52 10.73
CA ASN A 293 16.47 -28.62 10.10
C ASN A 293 16.54 -27.83 8.80
N ILE A 294 15.44 -27.81 8.05
CA ILE A 294 15.33 -27.08 6.79
C ILE A 294 15.39 -25.55 6.99
N CYS A 295 14.81 -25.04 8.07
CA CYS A 295 14.86 -23.61 8.40
C CYS A 295 16.30 -23.13 8.71
N ILE A 296 17.05 -23.91 9.51
CA ILE A 296 18.45 -23.62 9.86
C ILE A 296 19.35 -23.74 8.62
N GLN A 297 19.12 -24.75 7.77
CA GLN A 297 19.84 -24.91 6.51
C GLN A 297 19.66 -23.71 5.57
N GLY A 298 18.44 -23.15 5.49
CA GLY A 298 18.19 -21.93 4.73
C GLY A 298 19.02 -20.74 5.22
N LEU A 299 19.11 -20.55 6.54
CA LEU A 299 19.93 -19.50 7.14
C LEU A 299 21.42 -19.71 6.88
N GLN A 300 21.91 -20.95 7.04
CA GLN A 300 23.30 -21.31 6.74
C GLN A 300 23.65 -21.03 5.28
N LEU A 301 22.75 -21.35 4.34
CA LEU A 301 22.96 -21.10 2.92
C LEU A 301 23.03 -19.60 2.60
N ILE A 302 22.21 -18.78 3.25
CA ILE A 302 22.25 -17.32 3.11
C ILE A 302 23.60 -16.77 3.57
N VAL A 303 24.09 -17.18 4.74
CA VAL A 303 25.35 -16.67 5.31
C VAL A 303 26.57 -17.16 4.53
N THR A 304 26.51 -18.39 4.00
CA THR A 304 27.64 -18.99 3.28
C THR A 304 27.80 -18.41 1.87
N ASN A 305 26.68 -18.16 1.17
CA ASN A 305 26.71 -17.66 -0.20
C ASN A 305 26.64 -16.13 -0.23
N LYS A 306 27.79 -15.49 -0.51
CA LYS A 306 27.92 -14.02 -0.57
C LYS A 306 26.90 -13.37 -1.51
N LEU A 307 26.56 -14.00 -2.64
CA LEU A 307 25.61 -13.45 -3.61
C LEU A 307 24.18 -13.47 -3.05
N ILE A 308 23.76 -14.59 -2.44
CA ILE A 308 22.45 -14.71 -1.79
C ILE A 308 22.32 -13.72 -0.64
N LEU A 309 23.38 -13.54 0.16
CA LEU A 309 23.40 -12.54 1.23
C LEU A 309 23.23 -11.12 0.69
N MET A 310 24.00 -10.73 -0.34
CA MET A 310 23.91 -9.41 -0.94
C MET A 310 22.52 -9.15 -1.53
N LEU A 311 21.92 -10.14 -2.21
CA LEU A 311 20.55 -10.05 -2.71
C LEU A 311 19.53 -9.90 -1.59
N GLY A 312 19.71 -10.63 -0.48
CA GLY A 312 18.88 -10.49 0.71
C GLY A 312 18.95 -9.08 1.31
N ILE A 313 20.14 -8.47 1.34
CA ILE A 313 20.34 -7.09 1.81
C ILE A 313 19.65 -6.10 0.86
N VAL A 314 19.84 -6.23 -0.45
CA VAL A 314 19.19 -5.38 -1.46
C VAL A 314 17.68 -5.43 -1.32
N GLN A 315 17.11 -6.64 -1.24
CA GLN A 315 15.67 -6.84 -1.03
C GLN A 315 15.21 -6.18 0.27
N SER A 316 15.93 -6.41 1.37
CA SER A 316 15.55 -5.88 2.68
C SER A 316 15.54 -4.37 2.69
N LEU A 317 16.57 -3.71 2.14
CA LEU A 317 16.66 -2.25 2.08
C LEU A 317 15.57 -1.65 1.17
N PHE A 318 15.41 -2.19 -0.04
CA PHE A 318 14.44 -1.66 -1.02
C PHE A 318 13.01 -1.78 -0.52
N GLU A 319 12.60 -2.99 -0.12
CA GLU A 319 11.23 -3.23 0.34
C GLU A 319 10.97 -2.52 1.69
N SER A 320 11.99 -2.28 2.52
CA SER A 320 11.80 -1.50 3.76
C SER A 320 11.40 -0.06 3.44
N VAL A 321 12.08 0.57 2.47
CA VAL A 321 11.76 1.92 1.99
C VAL A 321 10.36 1.95 1.38
N MET A 322 9.98 0.93 0.61
CA MET A 322 8.62 0.78 0.09
C MET A 322 7.56 0.74 1.21
N TYR A 323 7.76 -0.05 2.27
CA TYR A 323 6.79 -0.09 3.38
C TYR A 323 6.74 1.21 4.19
N VAL A 324 7.88 1.89 4.36
CA VAL A 324 7.91 3.23 4.97
C VAL A 324 7.12 4.23 4.12
N PHE A 325 7.27 4.17 2.79
CA PHE A 325 6.47 4.98 1.87
C PHE A 325 4.97 4.70 2.00
N VAL A 326 4.55 3.42 2.05
CA VAL A 326 3.12 3.03 2.22
C VAL A 326 2.49 3.64 3.48
N PHE A 327 3.29 3.90 4.51
CA PHE A 327 2.84 4.61 5.70
C PHE A 327 2.79 6.13 5.53
N LEU A 328 3.80 6.72 4.88
CA LEU A 328 4.03 8.17 4.82
C LEU A 328 3.25 8.91 3.73
N TRP A 329 2.91 8.26 2.62
CA TRP A 329 2.33 8.99 1.47
C TRP A 329 0.99 9.67 1.83
N THR A 330 0.14 9.01 2.62
CA THR A 330 -1.16 9.58 3.04
C THR A 330 -0.98 10.83 3.91
N PRO A 331 -0.27 10.81 5.06
CA PRO A 331 -0.13 12.01 5.89
C PRO A 331 0.57 13.17 5.19
N ILE A 332 1.46 12.90 4.22
CA ILE A 332 2.13 13.96 3.46
C ILE A 332 1.16 14.66 2.50
N LEU A 333 0.25 13.90 1.87
CA LEU A 333 -0.71 14.45 0.92
C LEU A 333 -1.99 14.95 1.59
N ASP A 334 -2.31 14.50 2.81
CA ASP A 334 -3.56 14.87 3.50
C ASP A 334 -3.66 16.37 3.84
N SER A 335 -2.58 17.13 3.69
CA SER A 335 -2.56 18.59 3.86
C SER A 335 -3.46 19.35 2.88
N VAL A 336 -3.80 18.76 1.72
CA VAL A 336 -4.68 19.33 0.69
C VAL A 336 -5.94 18.49 0.44
N HIS A 337 -6.27 17.60 1.38
CA HIS A 337 -7.44 16.70 1.33
C HIS A 337 -7.72 16.07 -0.05
N PRO A 338 -6.73 15.41 -0.68
CA PRO A 338 -6.88 14.96 -2.05
C PRO A 338 -7.68 13.67 -2.15
N PRO A 339 -8.19 13.32 -3.35
CA PRO A 339 -8.86 12.06 -3.60
C PRO A 339 -7.88 10.87 -3.47
N LEU A 340 -7.75 10.33 -2.25
CA LEU A 340 -6.75 9.33 -1.88
C LEU A 340 -6.85 8.05 -2.72
N GLY A 341 -8.09 7.60 -3.02
CA GLY A 341 -8.31 6.41 -3.83
C GLY A 341 -7.89 6.61 -5.30
N ILE A 342 -8.00 7.83 -5.83
CA ILE A 342 -7.53 8.17 -7.17
C ILE A 342 -6.00 8.23 -7.22
N ILE A 343 -5.35 8.85 -6.22
CA ILE A 343 -3.88 8.84 -6.11
C ILE A 343 -3.36 7.41 -6.04
N PHE A 344 -3.97 6.56 -5.21
CA PHE A 344 -3.64 5.14 -5.13
C PHE A 344 -3.81 4.43 -6.47
N SER A 345 -4.85 4.77 -7.23
CA SER A 345 -5.05 4.23 -8.59
C SER A 345 -3.90 4.62 -9.53
N ILE A 346 -3.40 5.87 -9.44
CA ILE A 346 -2.23 6.32 -10.21
C ILE A 346 -0.98 5.54 -9.80
N PHE A 347 -0.75 5.29 -8.51
CA PHE A 347 0.36 4.46 -8.04
C PHE A 347 0.31 3.06 -8.67
N MET A 348 -0.86 2.43 -8.70
CA MET A 348 -1.03 1.12 -9.34
C MET A 348 -0.76 1.16 -10.86
N VAL A 349 -1.16 2.24 -11.54
CA VAL A 349 -0.81 2.45 -12.96
C VAL A 349 0.70 2.63 -13.15
N CYS A 350 1.37 3.39 -12.27
CA CYS A 350 2.83 3.56 -12.28
C CYS A 350 3.58 2.23 -12.12
N ILE A 351 3.15 1.37 -11.18
CA ILE A 351 3.70 0.00 -11.03
C ILE A 351 3.53 -0.80 -12.33
N MET A 352 2.36 -0.72 -12.97
CA MET A 352 2.10 -1.42 -14.23
C MET A 352 2.97 -0.89 -15.38
N ILE A 353 3.19 0.44 -15.46
CA ILE A 353 4.10 1.07 -16.41
C ILE A 353 5.53 0.54 -16.20
N GLY A 354 6.03 0.56 -14.97
CA GLY A 354 7.36 0.03 -14.62
C GLY A 354 7.53 -1.45 -14.97
N SER A 355 6.53 -2.27 -14.67
CA SER A 355 6.53 -3.71 -15.00
C SER A 355 6.55 -3.97 -16.52
N THR A 356 5.81 -3.15 -17.27
CA THR A 356 5.77 -3.22 -18.74
C THR A 356 7.09 -2.77 -19.33
N PHE A 357 7.69 -1.71 -18.79
CA PHE A 357 9.02 -1.24 -19.17
C PHE A 357 10.09 -2.31 -18.95
N TYR A 358 10.11 -2.97 -17.78
CA TYR A 358 11.01 -4.09 -17.51
C TYR A 358 10.90 -5.17 -18.60
N GLN A 359 9.68 -5.61 -18.89
CA GLN A 359 9.45 -6.65 -19.89
C GLN A 359 9.93 -6.21 -21.28
N LEU A 360 9.68 -4.95 -21.68
CA LEU A 360 10.10 -4.40 -22.97
C LEU A 360 11.62 -4.38 -23.08
N ALA A 361 12.30 -3.90 -22.04
CA ALA A 361 13.76 -3.85 -21.98
C ALA A 361 14.37 -5.26 -21.98
N TYR A 362 13.75 -6.21 -21.27
CA TYR A 362 14.15 -7.61 -21.30
C TYR A 362 14.05 -8.22 -22.71
N TYR A 363 12.96 -7.97 -23.46
CA TYR A 363 12.85 -8.40 -24.86
C TYR A 363 13.90 -7.75 -25.77
N ARG A 364 14.38 -6.55 -25.42
CA ARG A 364 15.49 -5.88 -26.08
C ARG A 364 16.87 -6.37 -25.60
N GLN A 365 16.93 -7.50 -24.91
CA GLN A 365 18.15 -8.15 -24.42
C GLN A 365 18.90 -7.33 -23.36
N VAL A 366 18.20 -6.48 -22.60
CA VAL A 366 18.79 -5.83 -21.42
C VAL A 366 18.79 -6.82 -20.26
N GLU A 367 19.95 -7.01 -19.63
CA GLU A 367 20.09 -7.97 -18.54
C GLU A 367 19.29 -7.55 -17.27
N PRO A 368 18.61 -8.51 -16.60
CA PRO A 368 17.82 -8.22 -15.38
C PRO A 368 18.57 -7.52 -14.23
N PRO A 369 19.87 -7.77 -13.96
CA PRO A 369 20.63 -7.04 -12.94
C PRO A 369 20.76 -5.54 -13.23
N VAL A 370 20.88 -5.16 -14.51
CA VAL A 370 20.93 -3.76 -14.94
C VAL A 370 19.59 -3.08 -14.68
N LEU A 371 18.48 -3.77 -14.95
CA LEU A 371 17.14 -3.27 -14.68
C LEU A 371 16.86 -3.16 -13.17
N LEU A 372 17.35 -4.10 -12.37
CA LEU A 372 17.29 -4.00 -10.91
C LEU A 372 18.10 -2.79 -10.41
N PHE A 373 19.30 -2.56 -10.95
CA PHE A 373 20.10 -1.39 -10.61
C PHE A 373 19.39 -0.09 -11.00
N LEU A 374 18.79 -0.01 -12.19
CA LEU A 374 17.96 1.13 -12.61
C LEU A 374 16.82 1.39 -11.62
N ALA A 375 16.09 0.36 -11.19
CA ALA A 375 15.04 0.51 -10.19
C ALA A 375 15.55 1.11 -8.88
N VAL A 376 16.71 0.65 -8.39
CA VAL A 376 17.34 1.17 -7.18
C VAL A 376 17.76 2.64 -7.34
N VAL A 377 18.29 3.02 -8.52
CA VAL A 377 18.66 4.41 -8.82
C VAL A 377 17.42 5.32 -8.86
N LEU A 378 16.36 4.91 -9.57
CA LEU A 378 15.11 5.67 -9.64
C LEU A 378 14.48 5.84 -8.25
N ALA A 379 14.50 4.80 -7.43
CA ALA A 379 14.05 4.88 -6.03
C ALA A 379 14.92 5.83 -5.20
N THR A 380 16.25 5.84 -5.41
CA THR A 380 17.15 6.79 -4.72
C THR A 380 16.82 8.24 -5.07
N VAL A 381 16.61 8.53 -6.37
CA VAL A 381 16.22 9.87 -6.86
C VAL A 381 14.87 10.27 -6.28
N SER A 382 13.90 9.35 -6.24
CA SER A 382 12.60 9.57 -5.61
C SER A 382 12.73 9.94 -4.13
N GLN A 383 13.51 9.19 -3.33
CA GLN A 383 13.66 9.49 -1.90
C GLN A 383 14.35 10.84 -1.66
N LEU A 384 15.31 11.23 -2.51
CA LEU A 384 15.91 12.56 -2.48
C LEU A 384 14.87 13.64 -2.82
N GLY A 385 14.04 13.42 -3.83
CA GLY A 385 12.93 14.32 -4.19
C GLY A 385 11.94 14.51 -3.04
N CYS A 386 11.59 13.43 -2.33
CA CYS A 386 10.74 13.49 -1.13
C CYS A 386 11.40 14.26 0.02
N ALA A 387 12.70 14.05 0.26
CA ALA A 387 13.44 14.80 1.27
C ALA A 387 13.48 16.30 0.95
N LEU A 388 13.70 16.66 -0.31
CA LEU A 388 13.66 18.05 -0.78
C LEU A 388 12.26 18.64 -0.61
N ALA A 389 11.21 17.93 -1.01
CA ALA A 389 9.83 18.38 -0.84
C ALA A 389 9.47 18.64 0.63
N ALA A 390 9.99 17.82 1.55
CA ALA A 390 9.78 17.95 3.00
C ALA A 390 10.75 18.91 3.70
N SER A 391 11.75 19.46 3.01
CA SER A 391 12.78 20.32 3.61
C SER A 391 12.35 21.78 3.78
N TYR A 392 11.31 22.21 3.08
CA TYR A 392 10.78 23.57 3.13
C TYR A 392 9.73 23.73 4.24
N ASP A 393 9.57 24.95 4.76
CA ASP A 393 8.56 25.28 5.79
C ASP A 393 7.13 24.88 5.37
N ASN A 394 6.86 24.83 4.07
CA ASN A 394 5.66 24.24 3.48
C ASN A 394 6.07 23.08 2.56
N ILE A 395 5.41 21.93 2.71
CA ILE A 395 5.65 20.75 1.86
C ILE A 395 5.28 21.09 0.41
N ASP A 396 6.21 20.89 -0.52
CA ASP A 396 5.92 21.00 -1.95
C ASP A 396 5.23 19.72 -2.43
N ILE A 397 3.90 19.78 -2.52
CA ILE A 397 3.04 18.65 -2.88
C ILE A 397 3.27 18.19 -4.32
N GLY A 398 3.65 19.10 -5.23
CA GLY A 398 3.95 18.76 -6.62
C GLY A 398 5.20 17.89 -6.70
N VAL A 399 6.28 18.30 -6.03
CA VAL A 399 7.53 17.54 -5.97
C VAL A 399 7.34 16.23 -5.21
N ALA A 400 6.61 16.23 -4.10
CA ALA A 400 6.30 15.01 -3.33
C ALA A 400 5.54 13.99 -4.20
N SER A 401 4.49 14.44 -4.89
CA SER A 401 3.66 13.55 -5.74
C SER A 401 4.44 13.00 -6.92
N ALA A 402 5.23 13.83 -7.62
CA ALA A 402 6.10 13.37 -8.69
C ALA A 402 7.13 12.34 -8.19
N SER A 403 7.69 12.56 -7.00
CA SER A 403 8.62 11.63 -6.36
C SER A 403 7.95 10.31 -5.99
N PHE A 404 6.70 10.33 -5.52
CA PHE A 404 5.93 9.12 -5.24
C PHE A 404 5.62 8.32 -6.52
N PHE A 405 5.20 8.99 -7.60
CA PHE A 405 4.99 8.31 -8.89
C PHE A 405 6.28 7.69 -9.43
N LEU A 406 7.42 8.36 -9.27
CA LEU A 406 8.73 7.83 -9.65
C LEU A 406 9.10 6.59 -8.84
N LEU A 407 8.82 6.59 -7.52
CA LEU A 407 9.01 5.41 -6.66
C LEU A 407 8.21 4.23 -7.17
N GLU A 408 6.94 4.44 -7.52
CA GLU A 408 6.05 3.36 -7.94
C GLU A 408 6.44 2.77 -9.29
N ILE A 409 6.93 3.59 -10.22
CA ILE A 409 7.56 3.09 -11.45
C ILE A 409 8.79 2.24 -11.12
N ALA A 410 9.64 2.70 -10.19
CA ALA A 410 10.81 1.95 -9.74
C ALA A 410 10.42 0.60 -9.10
N VAL A 411 9.39 0.58 -8.25
CA VAL A 411 8.82 -0.64 -7.65
C VAL A 411 8.31 -1.59 -8.73
N GLY A 412 7.66 -1.07 -9.77
CA GLY A 412 7.21 -1.84 -10.94
C GLY A 412 8.35 -2.51 -11.71
N ILE A 413 9.52 -1.88 -11.81
CA ILE A 413 10.72 -2.49 -12.42
C ILE A 413 11.37 -3.49 -11.45
N TYR A 414 11.40 -3.16 -10.16
CA TYR A 414 12.05 -3.93 -9.10
C TYR A 414 11.50 -5.35 -8.99
N PHE A 415 10.18 -5.51 -8.84
CA PHE A 415 9.57 -6.83 -8.56
C PHE A 415 9.90 -7.92 -9.59
N PRO A 416 9.74 -7.71 -10.91
CA PRO A 416 10.11 -8.71 -11.89
C PRO A 416 11.64 -8.92 -11.98
N ALA A 417 12.45 -7.87 -11.80
CA ALA A 417 13.91 -7.96 -11.85
C ALA A 417 14.49 -8.79 -10.69
N ILE A 418 14.12 -8.47 -9.45
CA ILE A 418 14.55 -9.22 -8.27
C ILE A 418 13.98 -10.64 -8.29
N GLY A 419 12.75 -10.83 -8.80
CA GLY A 419 12.10 -12.12 -8.93
C GLY A 419 12.90 -13.07 -9.83
N TYR A 420 13.34 -12.59 -10.99
CA TYR A 420 14.19 -13.33 -11.92
C TYR A 420 15.55 -13.70 -11.31
N ILE A 421 16.26 -12.72 -10.74
CA ILE A 421 17.60 -12.97 -10.18
C ILE A 421 17.52 -13.97 -9.02
N LYS A 422 16.47 -13.88 -8.19
CA LYS A 422 16.23 -14.86 -7.12
C LYS A 422 15.90 -16.24 -7.65
N SER A 423 15.17 -16.37 -8.76
CA SER A 423 14.88 -17.70 -9.32
C SER A 423 16.13 -18.39 -9.86
N GLU A 424 17.07 -17.63 -10.41
CA GLU A 424 18.35 -18.17 -10.90
C GLU A 424 19.34 -18.49 -9.76
N CYS A 425 19.44 -17.61 -8.76
CA CYS A 425 20.47 -17.74 -7.70
C CYS A 425 20.07 -18.68 -6.56
N ILE A 426 18.77 -18.89 -6.32
CA ILE A 426 18.28 -19.61 -5.14
C ILE A 426 17.74 -20.99 -5.54
N PRO A 427 18.34 -22.08 -5.01
CA PRO A 427 17.89 -23.44 -5.28
C PRO A 427 16.40 -23.64 -4.92
N GLU A 428 15.66 -24.33 -5.79
CA GLU A 428 14.22 -24.55 -5.62
C GLU A 428 13.87 -25.22 -4.28
N SER A 429 14.72 -26.13 -3.79
CA SER A 429 14.52 -26.86 -2.53
C SER A 429 14.50 -25.96 -1.30
N HIS A 430 15.21 -24.84 -1.31
CA HIS A 430 15.33 -23.92 -0.16
C HIS A 430 14.68 -22.55 -0.40
N ARG A 431 14.13 -22.29 -1.59
CA ARG A 431 13.60 -20.97 -2.01
C ARG A 431 12.56 -20.40 -1.03
N ALA A 432 11.56 -21.19 -0.65
CA ALA A 432 10.53 -20.75 0.29
C ALA A 432 11.10 -20.30 1.65
N ASN A 433 12.08 -21.03 2.18
CA ASN A 433 12.68 -20.73 3.48
C ASN A 433 13.59 -19.50 3.43
N ILE A 434 14.38 -19.36 2.35
CA ILE A 434 15.24 -18.19 2.15
C ILE A 434 14.39 -16.93 1.99
N MET A 435 13.31 -16.98 1.20
CA MET A 435 12.40 -15.85 1.04
C MET A 435 11.75 -15.43 2.36
N ASN A 436 11.43 -16.38 3.24
CA ASN A 436 10.93 -16.09 4.58
C ASN A 436 11.98 -15.39 5.46
N TRP A 437 13.23 -15.84 5.43
CA TRP A 437 14.32 -15.19 6.15
C TRP A 437 14.62 -13.78 5.65
N PHE A 438 14.45 -13.50 4.35
CA PHE A 438 14.59 -12.14 3.80
C PHE A 438 13.53 -11.17 4.33
N ARG A 439 12.36 -11.66 4.76
CA ARG A 439 11.31 -10.80 5.34
C ARG A 439 11.61 -10.33 6.76
N VAL A 440 12.46 -11.03 7.51
CA VAL A 440 12.78 -10.65 8.90
C VAL A 440 13.54 -9.32 8.98
N PRO A 441 14.74 -9.16 8.37
CA PRO A 441 15.49 -7.91 8.44
C PRO A 441 14.73 -6.72 7.85
N LEU A 442 14.05 -6.93 6.73
CA LEU A 442 13.06 -6.01 6.15
C LEU A 442 12.12 -5.42 7.21
N ASN A 443 11.32 -6.26 7.86
CA ASN A 443 10.27 -5.78 8.74
C ASN A 443 10.86 -5.16 10.01
N VAL A 444 11.99 -5.67 10.51
CA VAL A 444 12.71 -5.07 11.64
C VAL A 444 13.15 -3.64 11.30
N ILE A 445 13.76 -3.43 10.13
CA ILE A 445 14.17 -2.09 9.68
C ILE A 445 12.97 -1.16 9.57
N THR A 446 11.89 -1.59 8.90
CA THR A 446 10.66 -0.80 8.80
C THR A 446 10.09 -0.44 10.17
N CYS A 447 10.03 -1.39 11.11
CA CYS A 447 9.50 -1.13 12.45
C CYS A 447 10.36 -0.13 13.22
N ILE A 448 11.69 -0.24 13.14
CA ILE A 448 12.61 0.71 13.79
C ILE A 448 12.42 2.11 13.23
N ILE A 449 12.32 2.27 11.90
CA ILE A 449 12.12 3.58 11.26
C ILE A 449 10.78 4.18 11.70
N LEU A 450 9.70 3.40 11.65
CA LEU A 450 8.36 3.87 12.01
C LEU A 450 8.25 4.26 13.50
N LEU A 451 8.87 3.49 14.41
CA LEU A 451 8.80 3.76 15.85
C LEU A 451 9.75 4.86 16.31
N SER A 452 10.97 4.91 15.76
CA SER A 452 12.01 5.85 16.23
C SER A 452 11.76 7.28 15.75
N LEU A 453 11.22 7.46 14.54
CA LEU A 453 11.18 8.79 13.90
C LEU A 453 9.82 9.49 13.99
N HIS A 454 8.76 8.79 14.39
CA HIS A 454 7.44 9.41 14.66
C HIS A 454 7.26 9.90 16.10
N SER A 455 8.31 9.82 16.92
CA SER A 455 8.30 10.41 18.26
C SER A 455 8.42 11.94 18.23
N GLU A 456 8.91 12.53 17.13
CA GLU A 456 9.02 13.97 16.95
C GLU A 456 7.88 14.50 16.08
N ARG A 457 7.15 15.51 16.56
CA ARG A 457 5.88 15.99 15.98
C ARG A 457 6.05 16.95 14.79
N ASP A 458 7.26 17.18 14.31
CA ASP A 458 7.56 18.27 13.38
C ASP A 458 7.84 17.78 11.95
N ALA A 459 7.59 18.65 10.96
CA ALA A 459 7.88 18.41 9.53
C ALA A 459 9.34 18.00 9.27
N ALA A 460 10.26 18.39 10.17
CA ALA A 460 11.64 17.92 10.20
C ALA A 460 11.73 16.38 10.25
N GLY A 461 10.84 15.70 10.98
CA GLY A 461 10.83 14.25 11.11
C GLY A 461 10.62 13.53 9.78
N ASN A 462 9.70 14.01 8.94
CA ASN A 462 9.46 13.43 7.60
C ASN A 462 10.68 13.59 6.68
N CYS A 463 11.31 14.77 6.71
CA CYS A 463 12.54 15.02 5.96
C CYS A 463 13.67 14.06 6.41
N VAL A 464 13.87 13.89 7.72
CA VAL A 464 14.86 12.94 8.25
C VAL A 464 14.56 11.51 7.83
N ILE A 465 13.29 11.07 7.85
CA ILE A 465 12.92 9.72 7.39
C ILE A 465 13.29 9.54 5.92
N PHE A 466 12.96 10.49 5.04
CA PHE A 466 13.32 10.39 3.62
C PHE A 466 14.82 10.45 3.36
N LEU A 467 15.59 11.21 4.14
CA LEU A 467 17.04 11.20 4.09
C LEU A 467 17.62 9.84 4.48
N ILE A 468 17.11 9.22 5.54
CA ILE A 468 17.49 7.86 5.94
C ILE A 468 17.18 6.86 4.83
N CYS A 469 15.97 6.93 4.24
CA CYS A 469 15.59 6.10 3.10
C CYS A 469 16.52 6.32 1.90
N SER A 470 16.91 7.56 1.60
CA SER A 470 17.86 7.87 0.52
C SER A 470 19.25 7.28 0.76
N VAL A 471 19.76 7.35 1.99
CA VAL A 471 21.03 6.73 2.37
C VAL A 471 20.95 5.21 2.20
N MET A 472 19.87 4.58 2.66
CA MET A 472 19.64 3.14 2.48
C MET A 472 19.63 2.74 0.99
N MET A 473 18.95 3.52 0.15
CA MET A 473 18.90 3.28 -1.30
C MET A 473 20.25 3.53 -1.99
N SER A 474 21.03 4.49 -1.51
CA SER A 474 22.40 4.73 -1.97
C SER A 474 23.33 3.55 -1.61
N CYS A 475 23.23 3.02 -0.40
CA CYS A 475 23.92 1.79 0.00
C CYS A 475 23.51 0.61 -0.88
N CYS A 476 22.21 0.47 -1.17
CA CYS A 476 21.68 -0.54 -2.07
C CYS A 476 22.30 -0.43 -3.48
N SER A 477 22.44 0.79 -4.01
CA SER A 477 23.11 1.06 -5.30
C SER A 477 24.55 0.55 -5.31
N LEU A 478 25.32 0.81 -4.25
CA LEU A 478 26.71 0.35 -4.13
C LEU A 478 26.81 -1.18 -4.08
N ILE A 479 25.87 -1.86 -3.41
CA ILE A 479 25.80 -3.32 -3.37
C ILE A 479 25.43 -3.88 -4.74
N MET A 480 24.48 -3.25 -5.44
CA MET A 480 24.10 -3.65 -6.80
C MET A 480 25.26 -3.57 -7.78
N VAL A 481 26.11 -2.55 -7.69
CA VAL A 481 27.35 -2.47 -8.51
C VAL A 481 28.28 -3.66 -8.24
N LYS A 482 28.36 -4.15 -6.99
CA LYS A 482 29.13 -5.37 -6.67
C LYS A 482 28.46 -6.62 -7.22
N ILE A 483 27.12 -6.74 -7.10
CA ILE A 483 26.36 -7.87 -7.63
C ILE A 483 26.55 -7.99 -9.15
N MET A 484 26.44 -6.88 -9.89
CA MET A 484 26.63 -6.88 -11.36
C MET A 484 28.02 -7.35 -11.78
N LYS A 485 29.06 -7.17 -10.95
CA LYS A 485 30.41 -7.68 -11.23
C LYS A 485 30.56 -9.18 -10.92
N ILE A 486 29.83 -9.69 -9.94
CA ILE A 486 29.93 -11.08 -9.46
C ILE A 486 29.04 -12.01 -10.28
N LEU A 487 27.84 -11.55 -10.67
CA LEU A 487 26.83 -12.39 -11.29
C LEU A 487 27.30 -13.07 -12.60
N PRO A 488 27.97 -12.37 -13.54
CA PRO A 488 28.46 -12.99 -14.77
C PRO A 488 29.47 -14.11 -14.51
N ILE A 489 30.19 -14.06 -13.40
CA ILE A 489 31.22 -15.05 -13.01
C ILE A 489 30.55 -16.32 -12.45
N VAL A 490 29.37 -16.18 -11.83
CA VAL A 490 28.62 -17.28 -11.21
C VAL A 490 27.71 -17.99 -12.22
N THR A 491 27.24 -17.31 -13.26
CA THR A 491 26.36 -17.85 -14.30
C THR A 491 27.10 -18.55 -15.44
N ILE A 492 28.44 -18.55 -15.47
CA ILE A 492 29.21 -19.42 -16.37
C ILE A 492 28.99 -20.86 -15.87
N PRO A 493 28.34 -21.74 -16.65
CA PRO A 493 28.14 -23.12 -16.23
C PRO A 493 29.50 -23.79 -16.02
N THR A 494 29.58 -24.58 -14.96
CA THR A 494 30.52 -25.70 -14.80
C THR A 494 30.28 -26.79 -15.88
N GLU A 495 30.33 -26.40 -17.16
CA GLU A 495 30.41 -27.29 -18.33
C GLU A 495 31.64 -26.95 -19.20
N GLN A 496 32.46 -25.94 -18.82
CA GLN A 496 33.74 -25.64 -19.48
C GLN A 496 34.98 -25.88 -18.58
N ILE A 497 34.82 -26.58 -17.45
CA ILE A 497 35.95 -27.04 -16.64
C ILE A 497 35.82 -28.54 -16.38
N CYS A 498 36.06 -29.33 -17.42
CA CYS A 498 36.83 -30.59 -17.44
C CYS A 498 36.78 -31.20 -18.84
#